data_AF-A0A6M1LK18-F1
#
_entry.id   AF-A0A6M1LK18-F1
#
_cell.length_a   1.000
_cell.length_b   1.000
_cell.length_c   1.000
_cell.angle_alpha   90.00
_cell.angle_beta   90.00
_cell.angle_gamma   90.00
#
_symmetry.space_group_name_H-M   'P 1'
#
loop_
_entity.id
_entity.type
_entity.pdbx_description
1 polymer ?
#
loop_
_entity_poly.entity_id
_entity_poly.type
_entity_poly.pdbx_seq_one_letter_code
_entity_poly.pdbx_strand_id
1 'polypeptide(L)'
;MMALADILLMLLPLGLFLAWRRLRPPASPGPSPGLVLALAVGAAIGIGAAIWFGTEGAMGQGEAYVPATLAPDGTITPGHGEPRR
;
A
#
# COMPACT_ATOMS: atom_id res chain seq x y z
N MET A 1 1.46 9.03 -11.43
CA MET A 1 0.06 9.49 -11.29
C MET A 1 -0.95 8.32 -11.20
N MET A 2 -0.54 7.12 -10.70
CA MET A 2 -1.44 5.95 -10.51
C MET A 2 -1.82 5.70 -9.05
N ALA A 3 -1.14 6.31 -8.08
CA ALA A 3 -1.27 5.99 -6.66
C ALA A 3 -2.71 6.09 -6.12
N LEU A 4 -3.53 7.05 -6.58
CA LEU A 4 -4.91 7.15 -6.09
C LEU A 4 -5.77 5.98 -6.57
N ALA A 5 -5.63 5.56 -7.83
CA ALA A 5 -6.36 4.42 -8.37
C ALA A 5 -5.94 3.12 -7.65
N ASP A 6 -4.65 2.96 -7.39
CA ASP A 6 -4.10 1.80 -6.66
C ASP A 6 -4.61 1.75 -5.21
N ILE A 7 -4.62 2.90 -4.52
CA ILE A 7 -5.19 3.02 -3.16
C ILE A 7 -6.69 2.70 -3.18
N LEU A 8 -7.44 3.23 -4.15
CA LEU A 8 -8.88 2.98 -4.26
C LEU A 8 -9.18 1.51 -4.57
N LEU A 9 -8.40 0.87 -5.44
CA LEU A 9 -8.50 -0.56 -5.74
C LEU A 9 -8.18 -1.41 -4.50
N MET A 10 -7.14 -1.05 -3.75
CA MET A 10 -6.78 -1.71 -2.49
C MET A 10 -7.90 -1.58 -1.45
N LEU A 11 -8.54 -0.41 -1.37
CA LEU A 11 -9.63 -0.13 -0.42
C LEU A 11 -11.01 -0.63 -0.90
N LEU A 12 -11.15 -0.96 -2.18
CA LEU A 12 -12.42 -1.35 -2.80
C LEU A 12 -13.14 -2.48 -2.03
N PRO A 13 -12.49 -3.58 -1.62
CA PRO A 13 -13.18 -4.67 -0.92
C PRO A 13 -13.73 -4.23 0.43
N LEU A 14 -12.99 -3.39 1.16
CA LEU A 14 -13.41 -2.83 2.44
C LEU A 14 -14.57 -1.85 2.26
N GLY A 15 -14.49 -0.97 1.27
CA GLY A 15 -15.56 -0.04 0.92
C GLY A 15 -16.87 -0.75 0.58
N LEU A 16 -16.79 -1.81 -0.25
CA LEU A 16 -17.95 -2.64 -0.61
C LEU A 16 -18.55 -3.34 0.61
N PHE A 17 -17.71 -3.88 1.51
CA PHE A 17 -18.17 -4.50 2.75
C PHE A 17 -18.91 -3.50 3.66
N LEU A 18 -18.38 -2.29 3.82
CA LEU A 18 -19.00 -1.25 4.63
C LEU A 18 -20.32 -0.75 4.00
N ALA A 19 -20.35 -0.58 2.68
CA ALA A 19 -21.56 -0.21 1.94
C ALA A 19 -22.65 -1.27 2.10
N TRP A 20 -22.32 -2.55 1.92
CA TRP A 20 -23.23 -3.66 2.18
C TRP A 20 -23.75 -3.64 3.61
N ARG A 21 -22.87 -3.44 4.61
CA ARG A 21 -23.26 -3.37 6.02
C ARG A 21 -24.25 -2.23 6.28
N ARG A 22 -24.12 -1.10 5.59
CA ARG A 22 -25.01 0.06 5.76
C ARG A 22 -26.40 -0.16 5.14
N LEU A 23 -26.45 -0.96 4.07
CA LEU A 23 -27.66 -1.26 3.29
C LEU A 23 -28.35 -2.56 3.75
N ARG A 24 -27.71 -3.39 4.58
CA ARG A 24 -28.26 -4.67 5.01
C ARG A 24 -29.54 -4.47 5.85
N PRO A 25 -30.55 -5.37 5.71
CA PRO A 25 -31.73 -5.36 6.58
C PRO A 25 -31.35 -5.59 8.06
N PRO A 26 -32.05 -4.95 9.02
CA PRO A 26 -31.76 -5.09 10.45
C PRO A 26 -31.93 -6.52 10.97
N ALA A 27 -32.77 -7.32 10.32
CA ALA A 27 -33.12 -8.68 10.71
C ALA A 27 -32.01 -9.71 10.46
N SER A 28 -30.97 -9.37 9.69
CA SER A 28 -29.89 -10.32 9.39
C SER A 28 -28.81 -10.24 10.48
N PRO A 29 -28.49 -11.37 11.16
CA PRO A 29 -27.30 -11.42 12.00
C PRO A 29 -26.11 -11.13 11.10
N GLY A 30 -25.36 -10.08 11.43
CA GLY A 30 -24.21 -9.71 10.65
C GLY A 30 -22.93 -9.77 11.45
N PRO A 31 -21.79 -9.44 10.82
CA PRO A 31 -20.48 -9.58 11.43
C PRO A 31 -20.39 -8.86 12.77
N SER A 32 -19.69 -9.50 13.72
CA SER A 32 -19.52 -8.95 15.06
C SER A 32 -18.82 -7.58 14.99
N PRO A 33 -19.13 -6.64 15.90
CA PRO A 33 -18.44 -5.35 15.96
C PRO A 33 -16.91 -5.50 16.05
N GLY A 34 -16.44 -6.52 16.76
CA GLY A 34 -15.02 -6.84 16.89
C GLY A 34 -14.36 -7.23 15.56
N LEU A 35 -15.02 -8.02 14.72
CA LEU A 35 -14.51 -8.37 13.39
C LEU A 35 -14.38 -7.11 12.51
N VAL A 36 -15.36 -6.21 12.57
CA VAL A 36 -15.32 -4.97 11.79
C VAL A 36 -14.20 -4.04 12.27
N LEU A 37 -14.02 -3.93 13.59
CA LEU A 37 -12.92 -3.14 14.16
C LEU A 37 -11.56 -3.72 13.76
N ALA A 38 -11.38 -5.04 13.84
CA ALA A 38 -10.15 -5.70 13.44
C ALA A 38 -9.83 -5.47 11.95
N LEU A 39 -10.84 -5.54 11.07
CA LEU A 39 -10.70 -5.24 9.64
C LEU A 39 -10.29 -3.79 9.39
N ALA A 40 -10.92 -2.84 10.09
CA ALA A 40 -10.60 -1.42 9.95
C ALA A 40 -9.17 -1.10 10.45
N VAL A 41 -8.77 -1.67 11.59
CA VAL A 41 -7.41 -1.51 12.15
C VAL A 41 -6.37 -2.14 11.23
N GLY A 42 -6.61 -3.37 10.75
CA GLY A 42 -5.70 -4.05 9.83
C GLY A 42 -5.50 -3.27 8.52
N ALA A 43 -6.58 -2.72 7.96
CA ALA A 43 -6.50 -1.85 6.79
C ALA A 43 -5.69 -0.58 7.08
N ALA A 44 -5.92 0.09 8.21
CA ALA A 44 -5.17 1.29 8.59
C ALA A 44 -3.67 1.01 8.76
N ILE A 45 -3.31 -0.11 9.40
CA ILE A 45 -1.92 -0.56 9.55
C ILE A 45 -1.30 -0.84 8.17
N GLY A 46 -2.00 -1.57 7.30
CA GLY A 46 -1.51 -1.90 5.96
C GLY A 46 -1.23 -0.65 5.12
N ILE A 47 -2.15 0.32 5.14
CA ILE A 47 -1.95 1.62 4.47
C ILE A 47 -0.76 2.37 5.06
N GLY A 48 -0.67 2.44 6.40
CA GLY A 48 0.43 3.12 7.08
C GLY A 48 1.80 2.50 6.75
N ALA A 49 1.89 1.17 6.74
CA ALA A 49 3.08 0.44 6.35
C ALA A 49 3.44 0.67 4.87
N ALA A 50 2.45 0.64 3.97
CA ALA A 50 2.67 0.90 2.56
C ALA A 50 3.20 2.32 2.30
N ILE A 51 2.68 3.32 3.02
CA ILE A 51 3.19 4.69 2.95
C ILE A 51 4.62 4.76 3.50
N TRP A 52 4.87 4.19 4.67
CA TRP A 52 6.19 4.19 5.31
C TRP A 52 7.26 3.57 4.40
N PHE A 53 7.07 2.32 4.00
CA PHE A 53 8.04 1.60 3.16
C PHE A 53 8.07 2.08 1.72
N GLY A 54 6.95 2.57 1.19
CA GLY A 54 6.87 3.08 -0.17
C GLY A 54 7.67 4.37 -0.38
N THR A 55 7.88 5.16 0.68
CA THR A 55 8.65 6.41 0.60
C THR A 55 10.16 6.24 0.68
N GLU A 56 10.67 5.15 1.26
CA GLU A 56 12.12 4.94 1.47
C GLU A 56 12.87 4.55 0.18
N GLY A 57 12.19 3.99 -0.82
CA GLY A 57 12.80 3.49 -2.07
C GLY A 57 12.29 4.16 -3.35
N ALA A 58 11.50 5.23 -3.24
CA ALA A 58 10.91 5.88 -4.40
C ALA A 58 11.95 6.72 -5.14
N MET A 59 12.21 6.37 -6.41
CA MET A 59 12.98 7.23 -7.32
C MET A 59 12.27 8.57 -7.49
N GLY A 60 13.03 9.65 -7.38
CA GLY A 60 12.58 11.01 -7.63
C GLY A 60 12.05 11.16 -9.05
N GLN A 61 11.09 12.06 -9.22
CA GLN A 61 10.54 12.36 -10.54
C GLN A 61 11.64 12.93 -11.45
N GLY A 62 11.99 12.21 -12.51
CA GLY A 62 13.07 12.59 -13.42
C GLY A 62 14.42 11.90 -13.15
N GLU A 63 14.50 11.03 -12.15
CA GLU A 63 15.68 10.19 -11.95
C GLU A 63 15.75 9.06 -13.00
N ALA A 64 16.98 8.67 -13.35
CA ALA A 64 17.28 7.47 -14.10
C ALA A 64 17.65 6.36 -13.12
N TYR A 65 17.12 5.17 -13.34
CA TYR A 65 17.47 4.00 -12.54
C TYR A 65 18.91 3.57 -12.82
N VAL A 66 19.72 3.50 -11.77
CA VAL A 66 21.05 2.88 -11.77
C VAL A 66 20.90 1.46 -11.18
N PRO A 67 21.21 0.40 -11.93
CA PRO A 67 21.05 -0.98 -11.46
C PRO A 67 22.04 -1.31 -10.33
N ALA A 68 21.67 -2.28 -9.50
CA ALA A 68 22.56 -2.80 -8.47
C ALA A 68 23.79 -3.46 -9.10
N THR A 69 24.97 -3.24 -8.52
CA THR A 69 26.24 -3.79 -9.00
C THR A 69 26.96 -4.57 -7.91
N LEU A 70 27.58 -5.69 -8.27
CA LEU A 70 28.47 -6.46 -7.40
C LEU A 70 29.91 -6.05 -7.66
N ALA A 71 30.59 -5.52 -6.65
CA ALA A 71 32.00 -5.17 -6.73
C ALA A 71 32.90 -6.43 -6.67
N PRO A 72 34.15 -6.36 -7.18
CA PRO A 72 35.05 -7.52 -7.22
C PRO A 72 35.42 -8.08 -5.84
N ASP A 73 35.27 -7.30 -4.78
CA ASP A 73 35.47 -7.68 -3.38
C ASP A 73 34.26 -8.38 -2.76
N GLY A 74 33.16 -8.54 -3.51
CA GLY A 74 31.91 -9.15 -3.07
C GLY A 74 30.91 -8.17 -2.45
N THR A 75 31.22 -6.87 -2.40
CA THR A 75 30.31 -5.86 -1.86
C THR A 75 29.18 -5.56 -2.86
N ILE A 76 27.93 -5.54 -2.40
CA ILE A 76 26.77 -5.16 -3.23
C ILE A 76 26.51 -3.66 -3.05
N THR A 77 26.52 -2.92 -4.15
CA THR A 77 25.97 -1.56 -4.21
C THR A 77 24.51 -1.63 -4.65
N PRO A 78 23.54 -1.25 -3.80
CA PRO A 78 22.13 -1.28 -4.16
C PRO A 78 21.81 -0.35 -5.34
N GLY A 79 20.82 -0.76 -6.14
CA GLY A 79 20.28 0.10 -7.19
C GLY A 79 19.61 1.33 -6.60
N HIS A 80 19.80 2.47 -7.25
CA HIS A 80 19.34 3.78 -6.79
C HIS A 80 18.95 4.66 -7.99
N GLY A 81 18.25 5.76 -7.74
CA GLY A 81 18.00 6.78 -8.76
C GLY A 81 19.13 7.81 -8.79
N GLU A 82 19.52 8.23 -9.99
CA GLU A 82 20.36 9.41 -10.18
C GLU A 82 19.65 10.47 -11.04
N PRO A 83 19.89 11.77 -10.84
CA PRO A 83 19.36 12.81 -11.70
C PRO A 83 19.71 12.56 -13.18
N ARG A 84 18.71 12.58 -14.06
CA ARG A 84 18.92 12.48 -15.50
C ARG A 84 19.66 13.73 -15.99
N ARG A 85 20.92 13.57 -16.40
CA ARG A 85 21.73 14.63 -17.03
C ARG A 85 21.30 14.88 -18.47
#